data_AF-A0A352BC03-F1
#
_entry.id   AF-A0A352BC03-F1
#
_cell.length_a   1.000
_cell.length_b   1.000
_cell.length_c   1.000
_cell.angle_alpha   90.00
_cell.angle_beta   90.00
_cell.angle_gamma   90.00
#
_symmetry.space_group_name_H-M   'P 1'
#
loop_
_entity.id
_entity.type
_entity.pdbx_description
1 polymer ?
#
loop_
_entity_poly.entity_id
_entity_poly.type
_entity_poly.pdbx_seq_one_letter_code
_entity_poly.pdbx_strand_id
1 'polypeptide(L)'
;KEITSEGEDYDKFLEALNVLNTQMAMKIAGDGEGATRLIECNVKGAKDVETARVLAKSLISSSLVKAAIYGKDANFGRFLCAMGYSGADFDPDKVTISYRSHKGAKRHGATDFIGRNDGEEKSVLVYEKGVPLNFDEEKALEVLSEDEVIVDVVCGDGNASGTAWGCDLTYDYVKINGDYRT
;
A
#
# COMPACT_ATOMS: atom_id res chain seq x y z
N LYS A 1 9.25 35.12 0.63
CA LYS A 1 8.20 35.73 -0.23
C LYS A 1 6.88 35.16 0.25
N GLU A 2 5.87 35.98 0.47
CA GLU A 2 4.54 35.50 0.89
C GLU A 2 3.75 35.04 -0.35
N ILE A 3 3.07 33.90 -0.24
CA ILE A 3 2.21 33.33 -1.30
C ILE A 3 0.76 33.58 -0.88
N THR A 4 0.07 34.50 -1.54
CA THR A 4 -1.29 34.94 -1.16
C THR A 4 -2.35 34.67 -2.23
N SER A 5 -1.97 34.10 -3.38
CA SER A 5 -2.86 33.72 -4.47
C SER A 5 -2.26 32.56 -5.27
N GLU A 6 -3.11 31.87 -6.05
CA GLU A 6 -2.69 30.81 -6.96
C GLU A 6 -1.75 31.35 -8.05
N GLY A 7 -0.82 30.50 -8.49
CA GLY A 7 0.21 30.84 -9.48
C GLY A 7 1.46 29.96 -9.33
N GLU A 8 2.51 30.23 -10.09
CA GLU A 8 3.70 29.36 -10.16
C GLU A 8 4.37 29.10 -8.79
N ASP A 9 4.48 30.13 -7.95
CA ASP A 9 5.06 29.98 -6.61
C ASP A 9 4.15 29.16 -5.69
N TYR A 10 2.82 29.29 -5.85
CA TYR A 10 1.83 28.48 -5.12
C TYR A 10 1.93 27.01 -5.53
N ASP A 11 2.02 26.73 -6.82
CA ASP A 11 2.10 25.35 -7.34
C ASP A 11 3.36 24.64 -6.84
N LYS A 12 4.52 25.31 -6.89
CA LYS A 12 5.78 24.79 -6.34
C LYS A 12 5.70 24.53 -4.84
N PHE A 13 5.08 25.44 -4.09
CA PHE A 13 4.89 25.27 -2.66
C PHE A 13 3.94 24.11 -2.35
N LEU A 14 2.82 24.02 -3.06
CA LEU A 14 1.83 22.95 -2.92
C LEU A 14 2.45 21.59 -3.23
N GLU A 15 3.23 21.49 -4.30
CA GLU A 15 3.97 20.28 -4.66
C GLU A 15 4.93 19.87 -3.53
N ALA A 16 5.79 20.79 -3.07
CA ALA A 16 6.73 20.53 -1.99
C ALA A 16 6.03 20.13 -0.67
N LEU A 17 4.92 20.79 -0.34
CA LEU A 17 4.11 20.49 0.84
C LEU A 17 3.48 19.10 0.75
N ASN A 18 2.95 18.74 -0.42
CA ASN A 18 2.38 17.41 -0.66
C ASN A 18 3.43 16.31 -0.56
N VAL A 19 4.61 16.51 -1.14
CA VAL A 19 5.74 15.57 -1.04
C VAL A 19 6.13 15.38 0.43
N LEU A 20 6.32 16.47 1.17
CA LEU A 20 6.71 16.41 2.58
C LEU A 20 5.66 15.70 3.43
N ASN A 21 4.39 16.06 3.28
CA ASN A 21 3.29 15.44 4.04
C ASN A 21 3.16 13.95 3.72
N THR A 22 3.34 13.56 2.46
CA THR A 22 3.29 12.14 2.07
C THR A 22 4.45 11.37 2.67
N GLN A 23 5.67 11.93 2.65
CA GLN A 23 6.82 11.33 3.32
C GLN A 23 6.59 11.14 4.82
N MET A 24 6.05 12.16 5.50
CA MET A 24 5.76 12.06 6.93
C MET A 24 4.68 11.01 7.21
N ALA A 25 3.62 10.94 6.40
CA ALA A 25 2.58 9.92 6.53
C ALA A 25 3.14 8.50 6.36
N MET A 26 4.02 8.28 5.38
CA MET A 26 4.71 7.00 5.19
C MET A 26 5.60 6.64 6.37
N LYS A 27 6.36 7.61 6.91
CA LYS A 27 7.21 7.39 8.09
C LYS A 27 6.38 7.00 9.33
N ILE A 28 5.25 7.66 9.55
CA ILE A 28 4.31 7.29 10.62
C ILE A 28 3.79 5.87 10.42
N ALA A 29 3.42 5.49 9.20
CA ALA A 29 2.96 4.14 8.89
C ALA A 29 4.05 3.09 9.12
N GLY A 30 5.26 3.33 8.63
CA GLY A 30 6.41 2.41 8.75
C GLY A 30 6.93 2.26 10.18
N ASP A 31 6.64 3.24 11.04
CA ASP A 31 6.93 3.24 12.48
C ASP A 31 5.74 2.82 13.35
N GLY A 32 4.76 2.11 12.78
CA GLY A 32 3.68 1.51 13.57
C GLY A 32 4.22 0.60 14.66
N GLU A 33 3.53 0.53 15.80
CA GLU A 33 3.96 -0.26 16.95
C GLU A 33 4.14 -1.74 16.57
N GLY A 34 5.34 -2.26 16.78
CA GLY A 34 5.69 -3.63 16.42
C GLY A 34 5.75 -3.91 14.92
N ALA A 35 5.57 -2.92 14.04
CA ALA A 35 5.65 -3.11 12.60
C ALA A 35 7.00 -3.71 12.19
N THR A 36 7.01 -4.54 11.16
CA THR A 36 8.24 -4.97 10.48
C THR A 36 8.28 -4.55 9.00
N ARG A 37 7.13 -4.18 8.42
CA ARG A 37 7.02 -3.76 7.01
C ARG A 37 6.16 -2.53 6.86
N LEU A 38 6.58 -1.64 5.96
CA LEU A 38 5.71 -0.62 5.38
C LEU A 38 4.89 -1.27 4.26
N ILE A 39 3.60 -0.96 4.21
CA ILE A 39 2.70 -1.40 3.15
C ILE A 39 2.21 -0.16 2.40
N GLU A 40 2.44 -0.13 1.08
CA GLU A 40 1.82 0.83 0.16
C GLU A 40 0.74 0.11 -0.65
N CYS A 41 -0.50 0.57 -0.57
CA CYS A 41 -1.59 0.03 -1.36
C CYS A 41 -2.03 1.05 -2.42
N ASN A 42 -1.86 0.67 -3.69
CA ASN A 42 -2.23 1.46 -4.85
C ASN A 42 -3.46 0.84 -5.52
N VAL A 43 -4.58 1.54 -5.49
CA VAL A 43 -5.78 1.18 -6.24
C VAL A 43 -5.87 2.07 -7.48
N LYS A 44 -5.99 1.45 -8.66
CA LYS A 44 -6.07 2.11 -9.96
C LYS A 44 -7.28 1.62 -10.74
N GLY A 45 -7.71 2.43 -11.70
CA GLY A 45 -8.80 2.07 -12.60
C GLY A 45 -10.14 1.97 -11.90
N ALA A 46 -10.33 2.69 -10.79
CA ALA A 46 -11.64 2.82 -10.15
C ALA A 46 -12.51 3.83 -10.93
N LYS A 47 -13.84 3.76 -10.73
CA LYS A 47 -14.80 4.69 -11.35
C LYS A 47 -14.58 6.15 -10.94
N ASP A 48 -14.21 6.38 -9.68
CA ASP A 48 -13.93 7.70 -9.12
C ASP A 48 -12.89 7.62 -7.99
N VAL A 49 -12.38 8.80 -7.59
CA VAL A 49 -11.31 8.93 -6.58
C VAL A 49 -11.78 8.45 -5.20
N GLU A 50 -13.06 8.64 -4.88
CA GLU A 50 -13.64 8.19 -3.61
C GLU A 50 -13.58 6.67 -3.49
N THR A 51 -14.06 5.96 -4.52
CA THR A 51 -14.02 4.50 -4.61
C THR A 51 -12.58 3.99 -4.47
N ALA A 52 -11.62 4.58 -5.17
CA ALA A 52 -10.21 4.19 -5.08
C ALA A 52 -9.66 4.34 -3.65
N ARG A 53 -9.98 5.46 -2.98
CA ARG A 53 -9.54 5.74 -1.60
C ARG A 53 -10.18 4.81 -0.59
N VAL A 54 -11.49 4.51 -0.73
CA VAL A 54 -12.21 3.58 0.14
C VAL A 54 -11.61 2.17 0.03
N LEU A 55 -11.36 1.70 -1.20
CA LEU A 55 -10.72 0.39 -1.43
C LEU A 55 -9.31 0.34 -0.83
N ALA A 56 -8.46 1.33 -1.12
CA ALA A 56 -7.09 1.39 -0.60
C ALA A 56 -7.06 1.41 0.93
N LYS A 57 -7.98 2.16 1.56
CA LYS A 57 -8.11 2.20 3.02
C LYS A 57 -8.65 0.89 3.60
N SER A 58 -9.63 0.25 2.96
CA SER A 58 -10.15 -1.03 3.43
C SER A 58 -9.06 -2.13 3.44
N LEU A 59 -8.24 -2.17 2.38
CA LEU A 59 -7.13 -3.09 2.24
C LEU A 59 -6.08 -2.88 3.35
N ILE A 60 -5.65 -1.63 3.56
CA ILE A 60 -4.58 -1.32 4.51
C ILE A 60 -5.00 -1.46 5.98
N SER A 61 -6.30 -1.33 6.26
CA SER A 61 -6.88 -1.46 7.61
C SER A 61 -7.30 -2.90 7.94
N SER A 62 -7.26 -3.83 6.99
CA SER A 62 -7.64 -5.22 7.20
C SER A 62 -6.62 -5.97 8.07
N SER A 63 -7.03 -6.47 9.23
CA SER A 63 -6.16 -7.28 10.09
C SER A 63 -5.63 -8.53 9.38
N LEU A 64 -6.43 -9.15 8.51
CA LEU A 64 -6.03 -10.35 7.77
C LEU A 64 -4.99 -10.03 6.68
N VAL A 65 -5.15 -8.91 5.97
CA VAL A 65 -4.14 -8.42 5.02
C VAL A 65 -2.84 -8.11 5.76
N LYS A 66 -2.91 -7.32 6.83
CA LYS A 66 -1.75 -6.96 7.65
C LYS A 66 -1.01 -8.19 8.19
N ALA A 67 -1.75 -9.21 8.63
CA ALA A 67 -1.17 -10.47 9.09
C ALA A 67 -0.59 -11.32 7.94
N ALA A 68 -1.19 -11.29 6.76
CA ALA A 68 -0.65 -12.00 5.58
C ALA A 68 0.70 -11.40 5.16
N ILE A 69 0.81 -10.07 5.14
CA ILE A 69 2.08 -9.39 4.85
C ILE A 69 3.13 -9.69 5.92
N TYR A 70 2.76 -9.70 7.21
CA TYR A 70 3.67 -10.12 8.28
C TYR A 70 4.18 -11.56 8.06
N GLY A 71 3.26 -12.47 7.75
CA GLY A 71 3.54 -13.88 7.48
C GLY A 71 4.21 -14.15 6.14
N LYS A 72 4.42 -13.12 5.31
CA LYS A 72 4.93 -13.24 3.93
C LYS A 72 4.10 -14.19 3.07
N ASP A 73 2.80 -14.21 3.31
CA ASP A 73 1.82 -15.05 2.65
C ASP A 73 1.13 -14.23 1.54
N ALA A 74 1.30 -14.65 0.28
CA ALA A 74 0.74 -14.00 -0.92
C ALA A 74 -0.76 -14.32 -1.10
N ASN A 75 -1.52 -14.14 -0.03
CA ASN A 75 -2.91 -14.55 0.06
C ASN A 75 -3.85 -13.50 -0.54
N PHE A 76 -3.96 -13.46 -1.86
CA PHE A 76 -4.84 -12.52 -2.58
C PHE A 76 -6.32 -12.63 -2.16
N GLY A 77 -6.76 -13.79 -1.67
CA GLY A 77 -8.13 -13.99 -1.16
C GLY A 77 -8.47 -13.06 0.01
N ARG A 78 -7.51 -12.77 0.89
CA ARG A 78 -7.69 -11.79 1.98
C ARG A 78 -7.85 -10.36 1.47
N PHE A 79 -7.18 -10.02 0.37
CA PHE A 79 -7.31 -8.72 -0.29
C PHE A 79 -8.67 -8.58 -0.96
N LEU A 80 -9.12 -9.60 -1.71
CA LEU A 80 -10.46 -9.62 -2.30
C LEU A 80 -11.57 -9.53 -1.24
N CYS A 81 -11.43 -10.24 -0.12
CA CYS A 81 -12.37 -10.14 1.00
C CYS A 81 -12.43 -8.70 1.55
N ALA A 82 -11.27 -8.06 1.73
CA ALA A 82 -11.18 -6.69 2.20
C ALA A 82 -11.73 -5.65 1.22
N MET A 83 -11.62 -5.89 -0.08
CA MET A 83 -12.33 -5.11 -1.08
C MET A 83 -13.85 -5.34 -0.98
N GLY A 84 -14.29 -6.59 -0.84
CA GLY A 84 -15.70 -6.96 -0.80
C GLY A 84 -16.47 -6.34 0.38
N TYR A 85 -15.88 -6.26 1.56
CA TYR A 85 -16.52 -5.60 2.71
C TYR A 85 -16.27 -4.07 2.78
N SER A 86 -15.55 -3.48 1.81
CA SER A 86 -15.17 -2.06 1.85
C SER A 86 -16.35 -1.10 1.75
N GLY A 87 -17.50 -1.57 1.26
CA GLY A 87 -18.66 -0.75 0.91
C GLY A 87 -18.50 0.02 -0.41
N ALA A 88 -17.35 -0.10 -1.09
CA ALA A 88 -17.14 0.46 -2.42
C ALA A 88 -17.76 -0.45 -3.49
N ASP A 89 -18.22 0.16 -4.57
CA ASP A 89 -18.79 -0.52 -5.74
C ASP A 89 -17.71 -0.68 -6.82
N PHE A 90 -17.42 -1.93 -7.17
CA PHE A 90 -16.41 -2.37 -8.13
C PHE A 90 -16.81 -3.73 -8.72
N ASP A 91 -16.28 -4.08 -9.89
CA ASP A 91 -16.52 -5.38 -10.53
C ASP A 91 -15.39 -6.38 -10.21
N PRO A 92 -15.63 -7.44 -9.40
CA PRO A 92 -14.61 -8.44 -9.06
C PRO A 92 -14.01 -9.15 -10.30
N ASP A 93 -14.78 -9.30 -11.38
CA ASP A 93 -14.35 -10.01 -12.59
C ASP A 93 -13.34 -9.18 -13.41
N LYS A 94 -13.12 -7.92 -13.06
CA LYS A 94 -12.11 -7.05 -13.69
C LYS A 94 -10.90 -6.83 -12.80
N VAL A 95 -10.96 -7.26 -11.54
CA VAL A 95 -9.90 -7.00 -10.56
C VAL A 95 -8.63 -7.75 -10.91
N THR A 96 -7.51 -7.04 -10.86
CA THR A 96 -6.16 -7.60 -10.94
C THR A 96 -5.39 -7.18 -9.68
N ILE A 97 -4.62 -8.11 -9.09
CA ILE A 97 -3.80 -7.89 -7.89
C ILE A 97 -2.38 -8.37 -8.14
N SER A 98 -1.40 -7.53 -7.80
CA SER A 98 0.02 -7.88 -7.81
C SER A 98 0.75 -7.32 -6.59
N TYR A 99 1.79 -8.02 -6.16
CA TYR A 99 2.72 -7.55 -5.13
C TYR A 99 4.02 -7.10 -5.78
N ARG A 100 4.61 -6.02 -5.28
CA ARG A 100 5.91 -5.51 -5.72
C ARG A 100 6.76 -5.07 -4.53
N SER A 101 8.06 -5.07 -4.70
CA SER A 101 9.00 -4.47 -3.75
C SER A 101 10.30 -4.09 -4.46
N HIS A 102 11.06 -3.21 -3.83
CA HIS A 102 12.38 -2.81 -4.30
C HIS A 102 13.43 -3.38 -3.35
N LYS A 103 14.43 -4.05 -3.92
CA LYS A 103 15.51 -4.62 -3.12
C LYS A 103 16.21 -3.53 -2.32
N GLY A 104 16.28 -3.70 -1.00
CA GLY A 104 16.97 -2.76 -0.11
C GLY A 104 16.15 -1.53 0.29
N ALA A 105 14.85 -1.49 -0.04
CA ALA A 105 13.92 -0.50 0.49
C ALA A 105 13.92 -0.49 2.03
N LYS A 106 13.59 0.65 2.63
CA LYS A 106 13.59 0.84 4.09
C LYS A 106 12.26 1.39 4.56
N ARG A 107 11.63 0.67 5.50
CA ARG A 107 10.31 1.05 6.08
C ARG A 107 10.28 2.43 6.76
N HIS A 108 11.40 2.91 7.27
CA HIS A 108 11.53 4.23 7.95
C HIS A 108 12.05 5.35 7.05
N GLY A 109 12.23 5.09 5.75
CA GLY A 109 12.68 6.07 4.77
C GLY A 109 14.19 6.16 4.63
N ALA A 110 14.70 5.46 3.61
CA ALA A 110 15.69 5.95 2.66
C ALA A 110 15.23 5.32 1.33
N THR A 111 14.70 6.06 0.37
CA THR A 111 15.27 7.23 -0.32
C THR A 111 14.17 8.20 -0.75
N ASP A 112 14.56 9.40 -1.16
CA ASP A 112 13.70 10.52 -1.50
C ASP A 112 12.52 10.16 -2.41
N PHE A 113 11.41 10.90 -2.34
CA PHE A 113 10.32 10.80 -3.33
C PHE A 113 10.81 11.00 -4.78
N ILE A 114 12.01 11.58 -4.94
CA ILE A 114 12.72 11.85 -6.20
C ILE A 114 13.55 10.64 -6.66
N GLY A 115 13.81 9.68 -5.77
CA GLY A 115 14.55 8.46 -6.08
C GLY A 115 13.92 7.31 -5.32
N ARG A 116 12.84 6.71 -5.86
CA ARG A 116 12.62 5.29 -5.63
C ARG A 116 13.96 4.59 -5.95
N ASN A 117 14.52 3.91 -4.95
CA ASN A 117 15.84 3.29 -4.99
C ASN A 117 16.19 2.74 -6.40
N ASP A 118 17.44 2.96 -6.86
CA ASP A 118 18.04 2.29 -8.03
C ASP A 118 18.12 0.75 -7.89
N GLY A 119 17.49 0.19 -6.85
CA GLY A 119 17.38 -1.23 -6.59
C GLY A 119 16.43 -1.89 -7.58
N GLU A 120 16.77 -3.13 -7.94
CA GLU A 120 15.93 -3.97 -8.80
C GLU A 120 14.51 -4.11 -8.22
N GLU A 121 13.52 -3.68 -9.00
CA GLU A 121 12.11 -3.90 -8.70
C GLU A 121 11.75 -5.36 -8.98
N LYS A 122 11.08 -6.00 -8.02
CA LYS A 122 10.51 -7.34 -8.19
C LYS A 122 8.98 -7.26 -8.11
N SER A 123 8.31 -8.09 -8.89
CA SER A 123 6.85 -8.14 -8.96
C SER A 123 6.31 -9.55 -9.15
N VAL A 124 5.16 -9.84 -8.55
CA VAL A 124 4.41 -11.08 -8.76
C VAL A 124 2.93 -10.76 -8.96
N LEU A 125 2.37 -11.26 -10.07
CA LEU A 125 0.94 -11.16 -10.38
C LEU A 125 0.25 -12.40 -9.80
N VAL A 126 -0.78 -12.21 -8.98
CA VAL A 126 -1.41 -13.31 -8.21
C VAL A 126 -2.88 -13.52 -8.56
N TYR A 127 -3.52 -12.48 -9.08
CA TYR A 127 -4.93 -12.51 -9.49
C TYR A 127 -5.08 -11.58 -10.69
N GLU A 128 -5.71 -12.04 -11.77
CA GLU A 128 -5.88 -11.25 -12.98
C GLU A 128 -7.32 -11.37 -13.50
N LYS A 129 -8.00 -10.22 -13.63
CA LYS A 129 -9.34 -10.09 -14.21
C LYS A 129 -10.30 -11.19 -13.73
N GLY A 130 -10.51 -11.25 -12.42
CA GLY A 130 -11.44 -12.21 -11.83
C GLY A 130 -10.87 -13.62 -11.63
N VAL A 131 -9.67 -13.92 -12.13
CA VAL A 131 -9.11 -15.27 -12.15
C VAL A 131 -7.88 -15.39 -11.24
N PRO A 132 -7.84 -16.36 -10.30
CA PRO A 132 -6.63 -16.66 -9.54
C PRO A 132 -5.57 -17.29 -10.44
N LEU A 133 -4.33 -16.83 -10.29
CA LEU A 133 -3.21 -17.36 -11.07
C LEU A 133 -2.44 -18.42 -10.28
N ASN A 134 -1.83 -19.36 -11.00
CA ASN A 134 -0.74 -20.17 -10.45
C ASN A 134 0.54 -19.35 -10.57
N PHE A 135 0.99 -18.75 -9.48
CA PHE A 135 2.14 -17.86 -9.45
C PHE A 135 3.33 -18.51 -8.75
N ASP A 136 4.51 -17.92 -8.93
CA ASP A 136 5.75 -18.37 -8.32
C ASP A 136 5.77 -17.97 -6.83
N GLU A 137 5.62 -18.95 -5.94
CA GLU A 137 5.62 -18.74 -4.49
C GLU A 137 6.99 -18.30 -3.95
N GLU A 138 8.10 -18.74 -4.56
CA GLU A 138 9.44 -18.30 -4.14
C GLU A 138 9.61 -16.82 -4.47
N LYS A 139 9.20 -16.41 -5.68
CA LYS A 139 9.20 -14.99 -6.07
C LYS A 139 8.30 -14.15 -5.17
N ALA A 140 7.12 -14.67 -4.81
CA ALA A 140 6.22 -13.97 -3.90
C ALA A 140 6.84 -13.82 -2.50
N LEU A 141 7.49 -14.86 -1.98
CA LEU A 141 8.21 -14.81 -0.71
C LEU A 141 9.37 -13.81 -0.75
N GLU A 142 10.10 -13.72 -1.86
CA GLU A 142 11.14 -12.71 -2.05
C GLU A 142 10.55 -11.29 -1.99
N VAL A 143 9.49 -11.05 -2.76
CA VAL A 143 8.81 -9.73 -2.80
C VAL A 143 8.33 -9.34 -1.41
N LEU A 144 7.64 -10.25 -0.72
CA LEU A 144 7.08 -10.02 0.61
C LEU A 144 8.13 -10.01 1.72
N SER A 145 9.38 -10.40 1.45
CA SER A 145 10.45 -10.39 2.45
C SER A 145 11.07 -9.02 2.68
N GLU A 146 10.98 -8.11 1.71
CA GLU A 146 11.52 -6.74 1.81
C GLU A 146 10.82 -5.91 2.91
N ASP A 147 11.49 -4.85 3.37
CA ASP A 147 10.97 -3.94 4.42
C ASP A 147 9.78 -3.09 3.92
N GLU A 148 9.63 -2.96 2.60
CA GLU A 148 8.53 -2.25 1.94
C GLU A 148 7.84 -3.18 0.95
N VAL A 149 6.52 -3.32 1.09
CA VAL A 149 5.67 -4.10 0.18
C VAL A 149 4.65 -3.18 -0.45
N ILE A 150 4.64 -3.18 -1.78
CA ILE A 150 3.67 -2.47 -2.59
C ILE A 150 2.61 -3.47 -3.07
N VAL A 151 1.34 -3.14 -2.87
CA VAL A 151 0.19 -3.88 -3.34
C VAL A 151 -0.49 -3.04 -4.40
N ASP A 152 -0.47 -3.50 -5.65
CA ASP A 152 -1.21 -2.87 -6.72
C ASP A 152 -2.51 -3.63 -6.99
N VAL A 153 -3.60 -2.88 -7.05
CA VAL A 153 -4.94 -3.35 -7.39
C VAL A 153 -5.45 -2.53 -8.57
N VAL A 154 -5.92 -3.21 -9.62
CA VAL A 154 -6.54 -2.57 -10.78
C VAL A 154 -8.00 -3.00 -10.87
N CYS A 155 -8.93 -2.06 -10.78
CA CYS A 155 -10.38 -2.35 -10.82
C CYS A 155 -10.96 -2.43 -12.24
N GLY A 156 -10.40 -1.72 -13.22
CA GLY A 156 -10.88 -1.76 -14.61
C GLY A 156 -12.23 -1.09 -14.88
N ASP A 157 -12.72 -0.26 -13.95
CA ASP A 157 -14.03 0.42 -13.98
C ASP A 157 -13.94 1.92 -14.27
N GLY A 158 -12.72 2.47 -14.45
CA GLY A 158 -12.50 3.88 -14.76
C GLY A 158 -11.02 4.22 -14.84
N ASN A 159 -10.68 5.49 -14.56
CA ASN A 159 -9.31 6.01 -14.61
C ASN A 159 -8.84 6.61 -13.28
N ALA A 160 -9.67 6.56 -12.23
CA ALA A 160 -9.32 7.12 -10.95
C ALA A 160 -8.35 6.21 -10.17
N SER A 161 -7.57 6.82 -9.29
CA SER A 161 -6.61 6.14 -8.45
C SER A 161 -6.61 6.67 -7.02
N GLY A 162 -6.11 5.86 -6.11
CA GLY A 162 -5.99 6.18 -4.69
C GLY A 162 -4.89 5.34 -4.06
N THR A 163 -4.09 5.98 -3.20
CA THR A 163 -3.01 5.32 -2.47
C THR A 163 -3.24 5.44 -0.97
N ALA A 164 -2.95 4.37 -0.24
CA ALA A 164 -2.94 4.36 1.22
C ALA A 164 -1.70 3.64 1.75
N TRP A 165 -1.16 4.16 2.85
CA TRP A 165 -0.04 3.54 3.55
C TRP A 165 -0.44 3.03 4.92
N GLY A 166 0.21 1.96 5.34
CA GLY A 166 0.09 1.35 6.66
C GLY A 166 1.24 0.38 6.90
N CYS A 167 1.07 -0.56 7.82
CA CYS A 167 2.09 -1.53 8.17
C CYS A 167 1.47 -2.91 8.37
N ASP A 168 2.30 -3.92 8.60
CA ASP A 168 1.86 -5.26 8.97
C ASP A 168 1.28 -5.35 10.39
N LEU A 169 0.79 -6.53 10.79
CA LEU A 169 0.26 -6.80 12.14
C LEU A 169 1.05 -7.95 12.76
N THR A 170 1.78 -7.67 13.83
CA THR A 170 2.81 -8.56 14.37
C THR A 170 2.49 -8.98 15.80
N TYR A 171 3.25 -9.96 16.32
CA TYR A 171 3.14 -10.34 17.73
C TYR A 171 3.58 -9.20 18.68
N ASP A 172 4.56 -8.39 18.27
CA ASP A 172 5.04 -7.27 19.09
C ASP A 172 3.96 -6.20 19.25
N TYR A 173 3.12 -5.96 18.25
CA TYR A 173 1.95 -5.08 18.40
C TYR A 173 1.06 -5.54 19.56
N VAL A 174 0.73 -6.84 19.60
CA VAL A 174 -0.11 -7.43 20.65
C VAL A 174 0.58 -7.35 22.01
N LYS A 175 1.89 -7.61 22.06
CA LYS A 175 2.68 -7.52 23.29
C LYS A 175 2.70 -6.09 23.85
N ILE A 176 3.03 -5.10 23.01
CA ILE A 176 3.10 -3.68 23.38
C ILE A 176 1.75 -3.20 23.92
N ASN A 177 0.65 -3.54 23.24
CA ASN A 177 -0.69 -3.08 23.63
C ASN A 177 -1.40 -3.97 24.65
N GLY A 178 -0.91 -5.19 24.88
CA GLY A 178 -1.44 -6.12 25.87
C GLY A 178 -0.80 -5.96 27.24
N ASP A 179 0.49 -5.58 27.28
CA ASP A 179 1.26 -5.44 28.53
C ASP A 179 1.10 -4.04 29.18
N TYR A 180 0.61 -3.04 28.44
CA TYR A 180 0.43 -1.67 28.92
C TYR A 180 -1.06 -1.28 28.97
N ARG A 181 -1.45 -0.50 29.98
CA ARG A 181 -2.71 0.28 29.94
C ARG A 181 -2.44 1.56 29.17
N THR A 182 -2.99 1.68 27.97
CA THR A 182 -3.05 2.93 27.19
C THR A 182 -4.23 3.81 27.58
#